data_AF-A0A1H1DML9-F1
#
_entry.id   AF-A0A1H1DML9-F1
#
_cell.length_a   1.000
_cell.length_b   1.000
_cell.length_c   1.000
_cell.angle_alpha   90.00
_cell.angle_beta   90.00
_cell.angle_gamma   90.00
#
_symmetry.space_group_name_H-M   'P 1'
#
loop_
_entity.id
_entity.type
_entity.pdbx_description
1 polymer ?
#
loop_
_entity_poly.entity_id
_entity_poly.type
_entity_poly.pdbx_seq_one_letter_code
_entity_poly.pdbx_strand_id
1 'polypeptide(L)'
;MKFEDLVKDRGYDISFEGILEPRTNEVMLRIMIIVNTSEDLTDLLIHPHPDSEVTTLQIDFPNYVTYSVIYDDFTIWNDDEVYKGEALRIYDKSSYFDFIRRKSVLPDKSLRHFSLACIEHKVDIISEYEPIISKIN
;
A
#
# COMPACT_ATOMS: atom_id res chain seq x y z
N MET A 1 8.90 -10.63 3.58
CA MET A 1 9.77 -9.45 3.81
C MET A 1 9.06 -8.51 4.79
N LYS A 2 9.76 -7.69 5.58
CA LYS A 2 9.07 -6.69 6.43
C LYS A 2 8.78 -5.44 5.61
N PHE A 3 7.63 -4.82 5.86
CA PHE A 3 7.26 -3.56 5.20
C PHE A 3 8.27 -2.45 5.48
N GLU A 4 8.76 -2.36 6.71
CA GLU A 4 9.78 -1.36 7.09
C GLU A 4 11.11 -1.50 6.36
N ASP A 5 11.44 -2.69 5.85
CA ASP A 5 12.65 -2.91 5.06
C ASP A 5 12.46 -2.34 3.65
N LEU A 6 11.29 -2.55 3.04
CA LEU A 6 10.93 -1.98 1.73
C LEU A 6 10.74 -0.46 1.75
N VAL A 7 10.35 0.10 2.91
CA VAL A 7 10.29 1.56 3.12
C VAL A 7 11.67 2.21 3.00
N LYS A 8 12.76 1.46 3.23
CA LYS A 8 14.14 1.96 3.19
C LYS A 8 14.81 1.78 1.84
N ASP A 9 14.32 0.87 1.02
CA ASP A 9 14.84 0.67 -0.33
C ASP A 9 14.43 1.85 -1.22
N ARG A 10 15.44 2.59 -1.70
CA ARG A 10 15.27 3.71 -2.62
C ARG A 10 15.31 3.18 -4.04
N GLY A 11 14.37 3.61 -4.89
CA GLY A 11 14.39 3.33 -6.33
C GLY A 11 13.53 2.15 -6.81
N TYR A 12 12.61 1.61 -6.00
CA TYR A 12 11.59 0.69 -6.52
C TYR A 12 10.37 1.47 -6.96
N ASP A 13 10.06 1.39 -8.25
CA ASP A 13 8.75 1.77 -8.76
C ASP A 13 7.78 0.59 -8.55
N ILE A 14 6.53 0.91 -8.23
CA ILE A 14 5.48 -0.08 -8.05
C ILE A 14 4.26 0.26 -8.92
N SER A 15 3.69 -0.73 -9.59
CA SER A 15 2.42 -0.62 -10.32
C SER A 15 1.31 -1.33 -9.53
N PHE A 16 0.12 -0.73 -9.47
CA PHE A 16 -1.03 -1.32 -8.79
C PHE A 16 -1.79 -2.27 -9.74
N GLU A 17 -1.89 -3.54 -9.37
CA GLU A 17 -2.60 -4.55 -10.18
C GLU A 17 -4.01 -4.82 -9.66
N GLY A 18 -4.18 -4.83 -8.33
CA GLY A 18 -5.49 -5.06 -7.77
C GLY A 18 -5.51 -5.24 -6.26
N ILE A 19 -6.74 -5.30 -5.75
CA ILE A 19 -7.04 -5.55 -4.35
C ILE A 19 -8.09 -6.64 -4.24
N LEU A 20 -7.89 -7.55 -3.29
CA LEU A 20 -8.77 -8.68 -3.01
C LEU A 20 -9.12 -8.69 -1.52
N GLU A 21 -10.38 -9.00 -1.21
CA GLU A 21 -10.86 -9.19 0.18
C GLU A 21 -11.17 -10.66 0.45
N PRO A 22 -10.17 -11.56 0.51
CA PRO A 22 -10.42 -12.97 0.72
C PRO A 22 -10.91 -13.21 2.15
N ARG A 23 -11.95 -14.03 2.27
CA ARG A 23 -12.43 -14.51 3.58
C ARG A 23 -11.68 -15.78 3.95
N THR A 24 -11.08 -15.78 5.14
CA THR A 24 -10.47 -16.98 5.72
C THR A 24 -11.19 -17.35 7.01
N ASN A 25 -11.10 -18.62 7.42
CA ASN A 25 -11.74 -19.08 8.66
C ASN A 25 -11.10 -18.49 9.92
N GLU A 26 -9.87 -17.96 9.83
CA GLU A 26 -9.06 -17.51 10.96
C GLU A 26 -8.99 -15.97 11.09
N VAL A 27 -9.09 -15.24 9.97
CA VAL A 27 -9.03 -13.77 9.93
C VAL A 27 -10.31 -13.24 9.30
N MET A 28 -11.10 -12.51 10.08
CA MET A 28 -12.40 -11.96 9.65
C MET A 28 -12.26 -10.85 8.61
N LEU A 29 -11.18 -10.08 8.63
CA LEU A 29 -10.95 -8.94 7.72
C LEU A 29 -9.49 -8.94 7.25
N ARG A 30 -9.26 -9.29 5.99
CA ARG A 30 -7.95 -9.22 5.32
C ARG A 30 -8.16 -8.58 3.95
N ILE A 31 -7.28 -7.65 3.60
CA ILE A 31 -7.09 -7.26 2.21
C ILE A 31 -5.74 -7.78 1.72
N MET A 32 -5.69 -8.23 0.47
CA MET A 32 -4.46 -8.52 -0.25
C MET A 32 -4.35 -7.51 -1.38
N ILE A 33 -3.24 -6.80 -1.42
CA ILE A 33 -2.90 -5.88 -2.50
C ILE A 33 -1.82 -6.53 -3.34
N ILE A 34 -2.02 -6.53 -4.65
CA ILE A 34 -1.07 -7.04 -5.62
C ILE A 34 -0.43 -5.84 -6.30
N VAL A 35 0.90 -5.79 -6.26
CA VAL A 35 1.69 -4.78 -6.96
C VAL A 35 2.80 -5.44 -7.76
N ASN A 36 3.12 -4.86 -8.90
CA ASN A 36 4.32 -5.21 -9.65
C ASN A 36 5.44 -4.24 -9.30
N THR A 37 6.68 -4.72 -9.21
CA THR A 37 7.84 -3.87 -8.98
C THR A 37 8.98 -4.20 -9.94
N SER A 38 9.69 -3.17 -10.40
CA SER A 38 10.92 -3.27 -11.19
C SER A 38 11.86 -2.12 -10.81
N GLU A 39 13.14 -2.28 -11.13
CA GLU A 39 14.14 -1.21 -11.10
C GLU A 39 14.04 -0.30 -12.34
N ASP A 40 13.44 -0.78 -13.44
CA ASP A 40 13.15 0.02 -14.63
C ASP A 40 11.65 0.30 -14.73
N LEU A 41 11.28 1.58 -14.65
CA LEU A 41 9.91 2.05 -14.83
C LEU A 41 9.30 1.56 -16.15
N THR A 42 10.11 1.42 -17.20
CA THR A 42 9.67 0.96 -18.51
C THR A 42 9.07 -0.44 -18.44
N ASP A 43 9.65 -1.34 -17.65
CA ASP A 43 9.14 -2.70 -17.48
C ASP A 43 7.72 -2.70 -16.92
N LEU A 44 7.45 -1.80 -15.97
CA LEU A 44 6.13 -1.66 -15.36
C LEU A 44 5.10 -1.08 -16.34
N LEU A 45 5.52 -0.15 -17.20
CA LEU A 45 4.65 0.49 -18.20
C LEU A 45 4.30 -0.44 -19.37
N ILE A 46 5.19 -1.36 -19.73
CA ILE A 46 4.96 -2.30 -20.85
C ILE A 46 4.40 -3.64 -20.38
N HIS A 47 4.34 -3.92 -19.07
CA HIS A 47 3.73 -5.14 -18.53
C HIS A 47 2.27 -5.30 -19.02
N PRO A 48 1.82 -6.50 -19.46
CA PRO A 48 2.44 -7.83 -19.38
C PRO A 48 3.24 -8.25 -20.62
N HIS A 49 3.96 -7.33 -21.28
CA HIS A 49 4.81 -7.68 -22.42
C HIS A 49 5.88 -8.72 -22.04
N PRO A 50 6.21 -9.69 -22.90
CA PRO A 50 7.19 -10.75 -22.59
C PRO A 50 8.59 -10.25 -22.22
N ASP A 51 8.95 -9.05 -22.66
CA ASP A 51 10.23 -8.41 -22.38
C ASP A 51 10.22 -7.60 -21.07
N SER A 52 9.07 -7.51 -20.37
CA SER A 52 8.99 -6.84 -19.06
C SER A 52 9.56 -7.73 -17.97
N GLU A 53 10.59 -7.24 -17.27
CA GLU A 53 11.17 -7.91 -16.11
C GLU A 53 10.55 -7.33 -14.83
N VAL A 54 9.37 -7.83 -14.44
CA VAL A 54 8.67 -7.39 -13.23
C VAL A 54 8.64 -8.50 -12.17
N THR A 55 8.75 -8.10 -10.90
CA THR A 55 8.47 -8.97 -9.76
C THR A 55 7.09 -8.63 -9.19
N THR A 56 6.20 -9.61 -9.10
CA THR A 56 4.91 -9.41 -8.44
C THR A 56 5.02 -9.63 -6.93
N LEU A 57 4.54 -8.65 -6.17
CA LEU A 57 4.44 -8.68 -4.71
C LEU A 57 2.98 -8.75 -4.29
N GLN A 58 2.72 -9.62 -3.32
CA GLN A 58 1.47 -9.65 -2.57
C GLN A 58 1.70 -9.04 -1.19
N ILE A 59 0.93 -8.01 -0.86
CA ILE A 59 0.97 -7.29 0.40
C ILE A 59 -0.35 -7.55 1.14
N ASP A 60 -0.27 -8.27 2.25
CA ASP A 60 -1.41 -8.70 3.04
C ASP A 60 -1.57 -7.85 4.29
N PHE A 61 -2.71 -7.18 4.45
CA PHE A 61 -3.05 -6.44 5.65
C PHE A 61 -4.08 -7.20 6.48
N PRO A 62 -3.66 -7.88 7.57
CA PRO A 62 -4.59 -8.51 8.50
C PRO A 62 -5.24 -7.46 9.40
N ASN A 63 -6.55 -7.58 9.60
CA ASN A 63 -7.37 -6.67 10.41
C ASN A 63 -7.24 -5.21 9.97
N TYR A 64 -7.37 -4.97 8.66
CA TYR A 64 -7.51 -3.62 8.13
C TYR A 64 -8.80 -2.96 8.65
N VAL A 65 -8.74 -1.65 8.84
CA VAL A 65 -9.90 -0.82 9.21
C VAL A 65 -10.57 -0.26 7.96
N THR A 66 -9.76 0.26 7.05
CA THR A 66 -10.22 0.86 5.80
C THR A 66 -9.07 0.93 4.80
N TYR A 67 -9.40 1.01 3.52
CA TYR A 67 -8.50 1.36 2.46
C TYR A 67 -9.19 2.33 1.48
N SER A 68 -8.39 3.07 0.73
CA SER A 68 -8.84 3.86 -0.41
C SER A 68 -7.84 3.78 -1.54
N VAL A 69 -8.35 3.70 -2.76
CA VAL A 69 -7.56 3.79 -3.99
C VAL A 69 -7.97 5.07 -4.70
N ILE A 70 -7.00 5.91 -5.03
CA ILE A 70 -7.20 7.17 -5.75
C ILE A 70 -6.26 7.15 -6.96
N TYR A 71 -6.77 7.55 -8.12
CA TYR A 71 -5.92 7.75 -9.29
C TYR A 71 -5.04 8.98 -9.10
N ASP A 72 -3.74 8.88 -9.38
CA ASP A 72 -2.70 9.80 -8.91
C ASP A 72 -2.96 11.26 -9.34
N ASP A 73 -3.52 11.48 -10.54
CA ASP A 73 -3.91 12.81 -11.04
C ASP A 73 -4.97 13.53 -10.18
N PHE A 74 -5.70 12.78 -9.34
CA PHE A 74 -6.69 13.32 -8.41
C PHE A 74 -6.16 13.42 -6.98
N THR A 75 -4.88 13.16 -6.76
CA THR A 75 -4.24 13.36 -5.46
C THR A 75 -3.82 14.81 -5.28
N ILE A 76 -3.87 15.28 -4.04
CA ILE A 76 -3.44 16.63 -3.68
C ILE A 76 -2.18 16.49 -2.85
N TRP A 77 -1.13 17.21 -3.26
CA TRP A 77 0.08 17.35 -2.45
C TRP A 77 -0.23 18.10 -1.16
N ASN A 78 0.13 17.51 -0.03
CA ASN A 78 -0.17 18.04 1.28
C ASN A 78 1.10 18.09 2.13
N ASP A 79 1.70 19.28 2.21
CA ASP A 79 2.96 19.51 2.94
C ASP A 79 2.85 19.30 4.45
N ASP A 80 1.63 19.20 4.98
CA ASP A 80 1.39 18.90 6.41
C ASP A 80 1.54 17.41 6.74
N GLU A 81 1.63 16.53 5.74
CA GLU A 81 1.80 15.10 5.92
C GLU A 81 3.25 14.74 6.26
N VAL A 82 3.43 13.83 7.22
CA VAL A 82 4.74 13.33 7.62
C VAL A 82 4.73 11.82 7.46
N TYR A 83 5.60 11.30 6.59
CA TYR A 83 5.75 9.87 6.33
C TYR A 83 7.20 9.49 6.07
N LYS A 84 7.48 8.19 6.18
CA LYS A 84 8.78 7.56 5.87
C LYS A 84 8.62 6.67 4.64
N GLY A 85 9.60 6.69 3.74
CA GLY A 85 9.65 5.89 2.52
C GLY A 85 9.25 6.65 1.25
N GLU A 86 9.46 6.03 0.09
CA GLU A 86 9.18 6.60 -1.23
C GLU A 86 7.95 5.95 -1.87
N ALA A 87 8.07 4.70 -2.35
CA ALA A 87 6.96 3.96 -2.95
C ALA A 87 6.05 3.34 -1.86
N LEU A 88 6.63 2.68 -0.86
CA LEU A 88 5.92 2.22 0.31
C LEU A 88 6.12 3.23 1.44
N ARG A 89 5.03 3.80 1.95
CA ARG A 89 5.06 4.89 2.93
C ARG A 89 4.39 4.47 4.23
N ILE A 90 4.99 4.86 5.36
CA ILE A 90 4.37 4.79 6.68
C ILE A 90 4.20 6.20 7.21
N TYR A 91 2.96 6.56 7.53
CA TYR A 91 2.60 7.89 7.97
C TYR A 91 2.70 8.04 9.49
N ASP A 92 3.46 9.04 9.92
CA ASP A 92 3.50 9.52 11.31
C ASP A 92 2.41 10.59 11.56
N LYS A 93 2.08 11.41 10.54
CA LYS A 93 0.99 12.40 10.57
C LYS A 93 0.20 12.34 9.27
N SER A 94 -1.11 12.06 9.35
CA SER A 94 -2.00 11.86 8.19
C SER A 94 -3.35 12.55 8.39
N SER A 95 -3.67 13.49 7.48
CA SER A 95 -4.96 14.17 7.46
C SER A 95 -6.11 13.21 7.13
N TYR A 96 -5.85 12.22 6.28
CA TYR A 96 -6.77 11.14 5.96
C TYR A 96 -7.09 10.31 7.21
N PHE A 97 -6.07 9.93 7.99
CA PHE A 97 -6.29 9.18 9.22
C PHE A 97 -7.09 9.98 10.27
N ASP A 98 -6.82 11.28 10.39
CA ASP A 98 -7.59 12.18 11.25
C ASP A 98 -9.04 12.36 10.77
N PHE A 99 -9.28 12.32 9.46
CA PHE A 99 -10.63 12.29 8.90
C PHE A 99 -11.37 11.01 9.30
N ILE A 100 -10.76 9.83 9.13
CA ILE A 100 -11.36 8.55 9.48
C ILE A 100 -11.64 8.46 10.99
N ARG A 101 -10.70 8.93 11.83
CA ARG A 101 -10.89 9.04 13.30
C ARG A 101 -12.13 9.83 13.71
N ARG A 102 -12.50 10.86 12.93
CA ARG A 102 -13.69 11.68 13.19
C ARG A 102 -14.99 11.08 12.66
N LYS A 103 -14.91 10.13 11.74
CA LYS A 103 -16.06 9.55 11.04
C LYS A 103 -16.41 8.13 11.48
N SER A 104 -15.49 7.44 12.14
CA SER A 104 -15.63 6.03 12.47
C SER A 104 -15.22 5.76 13.92
N VAL A 105 -15.88 4.77 14.54
CA VAL A 105 -15.44 4.24 15.84
C VAL A 105 -14.21 3.37 15.58
N LEU A 106 -13.06 3.86 15.98
CA LEU A 106 -11.81 3.11 15.85
C LEU A 106 -11.52 2.35 17.14
N PRO A 107 -10.94 1.14 17.06
CA PRO A 107 -10.45 0.45 18.24
C PRO A 107 -9.39 1.29 18.95
N ASP A 108 -9.32 1.18 20.28
CA ASP A 108 -8.36 1.88 21.17
C ASP A 108 -6.89 1.44 20.98
N LYS A 109 -6.60 0.81 19.84
CA LYS A 109 -5.34 0.17 19.50
C LYS A 109 -4.48 1.11 18.66
N SER A 110 -3.19 0.80 18.59
CA SER A 110 -2.19 1.53 17.81
C SER A 110 -2.36 1.30 16.30
N LEU A 111 -3.41 1.89 15.72
CA LEU A 111 -3.62 1.91 14.28
C LEU A 111 -2.53 2.75 13.60
N ARG A 112 -2.06 2.25 12.46
CA ARG A 112 -1.07 2.91 11.60
C ARG A 112 -1.65 3.13 10.21
N HIS A 113 -1.21 4.22 9.60
CA HIS A 113 -1.53 4.55 8.23
C HIS A 113 -0.35 4.17 7.32
N PHE A 114 -0.63 3.28 6.38
CA PHE A 114 0.28 2.82 5.34
C PHE A 114 -0.21 3.38 4.01
N SER A 115 0.70 3.69 3.12
CA SER A 115 0.36 4.12 1.76
C SER A 115 1.28 3.47 0.75
N LEU A 116 0.74 3.17 -0.41
CA LEU A 116 1.46 2.70 -1.58
C LEU A 116 1.31 3.79 -2.64
N ALA A 117 2.42 4.46 -2.95
CA ALA A 117 2.52 5.38 -4.06
C ALA A 117 2.92 4.57 -5.29
N CYS A 118 1.91 4.08 -6.00
CA CYS A 118 2.07 3.35 -7.24
C CYS A 118 2.05 4.29 -8.44
N ILE A 119 2.54 3.79 -9.56
CA ILE A 119 2.33 4.39 -10.87
C ILE A 119 0.82 4.51 -11.08
N GLU A 120 0.38 5.75 -11.33
CA GLU A 120 -1.02 6.13 -11.57
C GLU A 120 -1.99 5.94 -10.38
N HIS A 121 -1.56 5.37 -9.25
CA HIS A 121 -2.47 5.08 -8.14
C HIS A 121 -1.82 5.34 -6.79
N LYS A 122 -2.58 5.99 -5.91
CA LYS A 122 -2.28 6.05 -4.48
C LYS A 122 -3.23 5.11 -3.73
N VAL A 123 -2.66 4.15 -3.00
CA VAL A 123 -3.43 3.24 -2.15
C VAL A 123 -3.12 3.52 -0.69
N ASP A 124 -4.09 4.08 0.03
CA ASP A 124 -3.99 4.36 1.46
C ASP A 124 -4.70 3.26 2.26
N ILE A 125 -4.06 2.75 3.30
CA ILE A 125 -4.54 1.65 4.15
C ILE A 125 -4.33 1.99 5.62
N ILE A 126 -5.37 1.82 6.44
CA ILE A 126 -5.25 1.90 7.89
C ILE A 126 -5.39 0.49 8.46
N SER A 127 -4.37 0.06 9.21
CA SER A 127 -4.29 -1.28 9.78
C SER A 127 -3.74 -1.24 11.21
N GLU A 128 -4.17 -2.21 12.02
CA GLU A 128 -3.61 -2.45 13.35
C GLU A 128 -2.22 -3.09 13.28
N TYR A 129 -2.07 -4.06 12.38
CA TYR A 129 -0.86 -4.87 12.26
C TYR A 129 -0.03 -4.44 11.06
N GLU A 130 1.26 -4.79 11.09
CA GLU A 130 2.11 -4.65 9.91
C GLU A 130 1.65 -5.60 8.81
N PRO A 131 1.72 -5.17 7.55
CA PRO A 131 1.41 -6.05 6.46
C PRO A 131 2.49 -7.12 6.28
N ILE A 132 2.07 -8.26 5.76
CA ILE A 132 2.91 -9.39 5.42
C ILE A 132 3.17 -9.34 3.91
N ILE A 133 4.43 -9.39 3.51
CA ILE A 133 4.82 -9.24 2.10
C ILE A 133 5.44 -10.53 1.59
N SER A 134 4.89 -11.02 0.48
CA SER A 134 5.32 -12.23 -0.21
C SER A 134 5.55 -11.95 -1.68
N LYS A 135 6.62 -12.52 -2.26
CA LYS A 135 6.79 -12.56 -3.71
C LYS A 135 5.88 -13.65 -4.27
N ILE A 136 5.16 -13.37 -5.34
CA ILE A 136 4.35 -14.34 -6.06
C ILE A 136 4.84 -14.41 -7.50
N ASN A 137 4.91 -15.63 -8.04
CA ASN A 137 5.36 -15.92 -9.41
C ASN A 137 4.15 -16.22 -10.30
#